data_AF-A0ABD1APG8-F1
#
_entry.id   AF-A0ABD1APG8-F1
#
_cell.length_a   1.000
_cell.length_b   1.000
_cell.length_c   1.000
_cell.angle_alpha   90.00
_cell.angle_beta   90.00
_cell.angle_gamma   90.00
#
_symmetry.space_group_name_H-M   'P 1'
#
loop_
_entity.id
_entity.type
_entity.pdbx_description
1 polymer ?
#
loop_
_entity_poly.entity_id
_entity_poly.type
_entity_poly.pdbx_seq_one_letter_code
_entity_poly.pdbx_strand_id
1 'polypeptide(L)'
;MVHNFPKGLSTFYISVYKLVDDPSTDSIISWSKSNQSFIFWRPEEFNRRFLGSAGFLCYDYKEFIVDLKFYGFDRIAREPWEFGHEDFVRGQPERLKKLMLKGGRRRREATRANEKAKAKAKQAENRLRQLRI
;
A
#
# COMPACT_ATOMS: atom_id res chain seq x y z
N MET A 1 -20.70 -8.24 -6.19
CA MET A 1 -21.08 -7.13 -7.09
C MET A 1 -20.20 -7.18 -8.33
N VAL A 2 -20.68 -6.69 -9.48
CA VAL A 2 -19.84 -6.59 -10.69
C VAL A 2 -19.07 -5.28 -10.62
N HIS A 3 -17.75 -5.35 -10.43
CA HIS A 3 -16.89 -4.16 -10.45
C HIS A 3 -16.40 -3.88 -11.86
N ASN A 4 -16.54 -2.64 -12.31
CA ASN A 4 -15.93 -2.17 -13.55
C ASN A 4 -14.59 -1.49 -13.25
N PHE A 5 -13.49 -2.24 -13.30
CA PHE A 5 -12.16 -1.72 -13.03
C PHE A 5 -11.56 -1.01 -14.25
N PRO A 6 -10.90 0.15 -14.07
CA PRO A 6 -10.14 0.80 -15.13
C PRO A 6 -9.10 -0.12 -15.78
N LYS A 7 -8.90 0.03 -17.10
CA LYS A 7 -7.87 -0.71 -17.83
C LYS A 7 -6.46 -0.35 -17.37
N GLY A 8 -5.58 -1.34 -17.39
CA GLY A 8 -4.17 -1.20 -17.01
C GLY A 8 -3.96 -0.84 -15.54
N LEU A 9 -4.85 -1.31 -14.66
CA LEU A 9 -4.58 -1.38 -13.22
C LEU A 9 -3.74 -2.60 -12.91
N SER A 10 -2.83 -2.46 -11.94
CA SER A 10 -2.15 -3.63 -11.38
C SER A 10 -3.18 -4.55 -10.70
N THR A 11 -2.94 -5.86 -10.80
CA THR A 11 -3.74 -6.91 -10.15
C THR A 11 -3.83 -6.71 -8.65
N PHE A 12 -2.79 -6.15 -8.01
CA PHE A 12 -2.81 -5.87 -6.58
C PHE A 12 -4.00 -4.99 -6.16
N TYR A 13 -4.23 -3.86 -6.82
CA TYR A 13 -5.33 -2.95 -6.46
C TYR A 13 -6.70 -3.60 -6.65
N ILE A 14 -6.84 -4.37 -7.74
CA ILE A 14 -8.07 -5.09 -8.06
C ILE A 14 -8.34 -6.14 -6.96
N SER A 15 -7.32 -6.91 -6.59
CA SER A 15 -7.44 -7.97 -5.59
C SER A 15 -7.74 -7.42 -4.20
N VAL A 16 -7.06 -6.35 -3.76
CA VAL A 16 -7.36 -5.70 -2.48
C VAL A 16 -8.80 -5.19 -2.47
N TYR A 17 -9.24 -4.48 -3.52
CA TYR A 17 -10.59 -3.94 -3.57
C TYR A 17 -11.65 -5.05 -3.54
N LYS A 18 -11.50 -6.08 -4.38
CA LYS A 18 -12.43 -7.22 -4.41
C LYS A 18 -12.50 -7.93 -3.07
N LEU A 19 -11.37 -8.09 -2.40
CA LEU A 19 -11.30 -8.73 -1.10
C LEU A 19 -12.06 -7.92 -0.05
N VAL A 20 -11.75 -6.63 0.08
CA VAL A 20 -12.39 -5.74 1.06
C VAL A 20 -13.90 -5.58 0.79
N ASP A 21 -14.34 -5.64 -0.47
CA ASP A 21 -15.75 -5.49 -0.85
C ASP A 21 -16.55 -6.80 -0.84
N ASP A 22 -15.93 -7.95 -0.53
CA ASP A 22 -16.60 -9.23 -0.35
C ASP A 22 -17.06 -9.38 1.11
N PRO A 23 -18.38 -9.32 1.40
CA PRO A 23 -18.91 -9.43 2.76
C PRO A 23 -18.59 -10.76 3.43
N SER A 24 -18.30 -11.81 2.66
CA SER A 24 -17.90 -13.12 3.22
C SER A 24 -16.54 -13.08 3.91
N THR A 25 -15.77 -12.00 3.71
CA THR A 25 -14.45 -11.79 4.29
C THR A 25 -14.43 -10.76 5.42
N ASP A 26 -15.57 -10.13 5.73
CA ASP A 26 -15.67 -9.02 6.69
C ASP A 26 -15.15 -9.37 8.10
N SER A 27 -15.18 -10.65 8.50
CA SER A 27 -14.61 -11.12 9.77
C SER A 27 -13.08 -11.10 9.82
N ILE A 28 -12.42 -10.99 8.68
CA ILE A 28 -10.95 -11.00 8.50
C ILE A 28 -10.47 -9.62 8.03
N ILE A 29 -11.13 -9.07 7.02
CA ILE A 29 -10.83 -7.78 6.40
C ILE A 29 -12.13 -7.15 5.92
N SER A 30 -12.38 -5.89 6.25
CA SER A 30 -13.60 -5.20 5.85
C SER A 30 -13.35 -3.74 5.55
N TRP A 31 -14.31 -3.09 4.88
CA TRP A 31 -14.39 -1.63 4.86
C TRP A 31 -14.50 -1.09 6.29
N SER A 32 -13.92 0.10 6.51
CA SER A 32 -14.21 0.88 7.71
C SER A 32 -15.60 1.52 7.62
N LYS A 33 -16.12 2.02 8.75
CA LYS A 33 -17.40 2.75 8.80
C LYS A 33 -17.43 3.97 7.86
N SER A 34 -16.27 4.55 7.58
CA SER A 34 -16.15 5.72 6.70
C SER A 34 -16.18 5.36 5.20
N ASN A 35 -16.08 4.07 4.85
CA ASN A 35 -15.98 3.57 3.48
C ASN A 35 -14.80 4.14 2.65
N GLN A 36 -13.79 4.72 3.31
CA GLN A 36 -12.59 5.34 2.69
C GLN A 36 -11.29 4.66 3.12
N SER A 37 -11.41 3.54 3.82
CA SER A 37 -10.32 2.74 4.36
C SER A 37 -10.82 1.34 4.65
N PHE A 38 -9.89 0.44 4.97
CA PHE A 38 -10.18 -0.94 5.31
C PHE A 38 -9.36 -1.37 6.53
N ILE A 39 -9.91 -2.34 7.26
CA ILE A 39 -9.40 -2.77 8.55
C ILE A 39 -9.07 -4.26 8.49
N PHE A 40 -7.91 -4.66 9.02
CA PHE A 40 -7.60 -6.05 9.30
C PHE A 40 -8.02 -6.41 10.71
N TRP A 41 -8.91 -7.40 10.82
CA TRP A 41 -9.39 -7.93 12.09
C TRP A 41 -8.58 -9.14 12.54
N ARG A 42 -8.18 -10.00 11.59
CA ARG A 42 -7.50 -11.28 11.88
C ARG A 42 -6.30 -11.52 10.95
N PRO A 43 -5.13 -10.96 11.27
CA PRO A 43 -3.93 -11.09 10.42
C PRO A 43 -3.49 -12.53 10.16
N GLU A 44 -3.59 -13.42 11.15
CA GLU A 44 -3.21 -14.84 10.99
C GLU A 44 -4.14 -15.59 10.03
N GLU A 45 -5.44 -15.32 10.13
CA GLU A 45 -6.44 -15.92 9.24
C GLU A 45 -6.30 -15.35 7.81
N PHE A 46 -5.97 -14.07 7.69
CA PHE A 46 -5.65 -13.43 6.42
C PHE A 46 -4.47 -14.12 5.71
N ASN A 47 -3.37 -14.37 6.44
CA ASN A 47 -2.21 -15.06 5.91
C ASN A 47 -2.57 -16.42 5.33
N ARG A 48 -3.30 -17.22 6.10
CA ARG A 48 -3.65 -18.58 5.69
C ARG A 48 -4.60 -18.65 4.50
N ARG A 49 -5.50 -17.68 4.36
CA ARG A 49 -6.63 -17.77 3.41
C ARG A 49 -6.38 -17.04 2.09
N PHE A 50 -5.58 -15.97 2.10
CA PHE A 50 -5.49 -15.07 0.95
C PHE A 50 -4.08 -14.93 0.35
N LEU A 51 -3.03 -15.14 1.15
CA LEU A 51 -1.65 -15.06 0.66
C LEU A 51 -1.28 -16.27 -0.20
N GLY A 52 -0.37 -16.08 -1.16
CA GLY A 52 -0.01 -17.08 -2.16
C GLY A 52 -1.07 -17.32 -3.26
N SER A 53 -2.18 -16.58 -3.24
CA SER A 53 -3.19 -16.62 -4.30
C SER A 53 -2.79 -15.73 -5.49
N ALA A 54 -3.46 -15.88 -6.64
CA ALA A 54 -3.16 -15.13 -7.86
C ALA A 54 -3.17 -13.58 -7.71
N GLY A 55 -3.78 -13.06 -6.64
CA GLY A 55 -3.79 -11.63 -6.32
C GLY A 55 -2.65 -11.14 -5.42
N PHE A 56 -2.01 -12.03 -4.65
CA PHE A 56 -1.07 -11.69 -3.60
C PHE A 56 0.10 -12.69 -3.63
N LEU A 57 1.22 -12.26 -4.22
CA LEU A 57 2.44 -13.08 -4.34
C LEU A 57 3.31 -13.06 -3.07
N CYS A 58 2.92 -12.27 -2.06
CA CYS A 58 3.54 -12.28 -0.74
C CYS A 58 3.09 -13.51 0.06
N TYR A 59 3.94 -13.93 0.98
CA TYR A 59 3.74 -15.15 1.79
C TYR A 59 3.49 -14.85 3.27
N ASP A 60 3.72 -13.60 3.71
CA ASP A 60 3.41 -13.13 5.06
C ASP A 60 2.71 -11.77 5.07
N TYR A 61 1.90 -11.53 6.10
CA TYR A 61 1.20 -10.28 6.41
C TYR A 61 2.17 -9.10 6.41
N LYS A 62 3.38 -9.29 6.95
CA LYS A 62 4.39 -8.21 7.00
C LYS A 62 4.81 -7.77 5.61
N GLU A 63 4.99 -8.72 4.69
CA GLU A 63 5.28 -8.45 3.28
C GLU A 63 4.07 -7.76 2.63
N PHE A 64 2.86 -8.21 2.93
CA PHE A 64 1.65 -7.56 2.47
C PHE A 64 1.53 -6.09 2.93
N ILE A 65 1.92 -5.77 4.17
CA ILE A 65 1.98 -4.37 4.65
C ILE A 65 3.03 -3.55 3.89
N VAL A 66 4.18 -4.17 3.56
CA VAL A 66 5.19 -3.53 2.71
C VAL A 66 4.64 -3.27 1.31
N ASP A 67 3.91 -4.23 0.74
CA ASP A 67 3.24 -4.07 -0.55
C ASP A 67 2.21 -2.93 -0.51
N LEU A 68 1.34 -2.87 0.51
CA LEU A 68 0.41 -1.75 0.69
C LEU A 68 1.12 -0.41 0.63
N LYS A 69 2.22 -0.27 1.38
CA LYS A 69 3.04 0.95 1.37
C LYS A 69 3.67 1.20 0.00
N PHE A 70 4.19 0.16 -0.65
CA PHE A 70 4.74 0.26 -2.00
C PHE A 70 3.69 0.76 -2.99
N TYR A 71 2.47 0.23 -2.91
CA TYR A 71 1.33 0.60 -3.74
C TYR A 71 0.65 1.92 -3.31
N GLY A 72 1.16 2.61 -2.29
CA GLY A 72 0.76 3.96 -1.93
C GLY A 72 -0.41 4.05 -0.96
N PHE A 73 -0.78 2.94 -0.32
CA PHE A 73 -1.68 2.97 0.83
C PHE A 73 -0.97 3.51 2.06
N ASP A 74 -1.71 4.26 2.86
CA ASP A 74 -1.24 4.87 4.09
C ASP A 74 -1.79 4.09 5.29
N ARG A 75 -0.98 3.95 6.34
CA ARG A 75 -1.42 3.38 7.62
C ARG A 75 -2.18 4.46 8.39
N ILE A 76 -3.45 4.20 8.68
CA ILE A 76 -4.33 5.13 9.40
C ILE A 76 -4.28 4.85 10.90
N ALA A 77 -4.36 3.57 11.29
CA ALA A 77 -4.33 3.16 12.69
C ALA A 77 -3.42 1.96 12.91
N ARG A 78 -2.95 1.79 14.16
CA ARG A 78 -2.17 0.62 14.56
C ARG A 78 -3.07 -0.50 15.10
N GLU A 79 -4.09 -0.13 15.86
CA GLU A 79 -5.04 -1.04 16.48
C GLU A 79 -6.44 -0.39 16.45
N PRO A 80 -7.41 -0.97 15.69
CA PRO A 80 -7.21 -2.06 14.76
C PRO A 80 -6.29 -1.64 13.59
N TRP A 81 -5.77 -2.61 12.83
CA TRP A 81 -4.83 -2.35 11.74
C TRP A 81 -5.56 -1.78 10.53
N GLU A 82 -5.64 -0.45 10.45
CA GLU A 82 -6.39 0.27 9.42
C GLU A 82 -5.46 0.89 8.38
N PHE A 83 -5.82 0.71 7.12
CA PHE A 83 -5.12 1.24 5.95
C PHE A 83 -6.10 1.89 4.99
N GLY A 84 -5.64 2.91 4.27
CA GLY A 84 -6.50 3.58 3.32
C GLY A 84 -5.74 4.54 2.42
N HIS A 85 -6.51 5.22 1.57
CA HIS A 85 -6.05 6.28 0.70
C HIS A 85 -7.27 7.06 0.25
N GLU A 86 -7.13 8.37 0.02
CA GLU A 86 -8.24 9.25 -0.40
C GLU A 86 -8.99 8.76 -1.66
N ASP A 87 -8.31 8.02 -2.54
CA ASP A 87 -8.83 7.43 -3.77
C ASP A 87 -9.17 5.92 -3.66
N PHE A 88 -9.14 5.35 -2.46
CA PHE A 88 -9.61 3.99 -2.17
C PHE A 88 -10.97 4.07 -1.46
N VAL A 89 -12.05 4.10 -2.24
CA VAL A 89 -13.40 4.38 -1.73
C VAL A 89 -14.37 3.30 -2.15
N ARG A 90 -15.20 2.83 -1.22
CA ARG A 90 -16.23 1.83 -1.48
C ARG A 90 -17.20 2.29 -2.56
N GLY A 91 -17.52 1.40 -3.48
CA GLY A 91 -18.38 1.65 -4.63
C GLY A 91 -17.73 2.45 -5.76
N GLN A 92 -16.47 2.87 -5.63
CA GLN A 92 -15.77 3.73 -6.60
C GLN A 92 -14.45 3.11 -7.11
N PRO A 93 -14.49 1.89 -7.71
CA PRO A 93 -13.28 1.20 -8.19
C PRO A 93 -12.54 1.96 -9.31
N GLU A 94 -13.19 2.90 -9.99
CA GLU A 94 -12.59 3.75 -11.01
C GLU A 94 -11.49 4.68 -10.46
N ARG A 95 -11.57 5.03 -9.17
CA ARG A 95 -10.59 5.90 -8.50
C ARG A 95 -9.26 5.23 -8.22
N LEU A 96 -9.21 3.89 -8.26
CA LEU A 96 -7.97 3.12 -8.10
C LEU A 96 -6.88 3.53 -9.11
N LYS A 97 -7.27 4.04 -10.29
CA LYS A 97 -6.29 4.57 -11.26
C LYS A 97 -5.54 5.79 -10.72
N LYS A 98 -6.24 6.70 -10.03
CA LYS A 98 -5.63 7.87 -9.41
C LYS A 98 -4.68 7.48 -8.28
N LEU A 99 -5.12 6.53 -7.43
CA LEU A 99 -4.28 5.96 -6.37
C LEU A 99 -2.99 5.39 -6.96
N MET A 100 -3.07 4.54 -7.98
CA MET A 100 -1.90 3.95 -8.62
C MET A 100 -0.91 4.99 -9.18
N LEU A 101 -1.42 6.04 -9.83
CA LEU A 101 -0.58 7.12 -10.37
C LEU A 101 0.07 7.94 -9.25
N LYS A 102 -0.65 8.22 -8.16
CA LYS A 102 -0.11 8.91 -6.98
C LYS A 102 0.97 8.08 -6.28
N GLY A 103 0.73 6.79 -6.03
CA GLY A 103 1.72 5.87 -5.48
C GLY A 103 2.99 5.80 -6.35
N GLY A 104 2.82 5.75 -7.68
CA GLY A 104 3.93 5.81 -8.63
C GLY A 104 4.78 7.09 -8.52
N ARG A 105 4.14 8.26 -8.42
CA ARG A 105 4.82 9.55 -8.24
C ARG A 105 5.58 9.60 -6.91
N ARG A 106 4.90 9.24 -5.80
CA ARG A 106 5.48 9.21 -4.45
C ARG A 106 6.76 8.36 -4.39
N ARG A 107 6.77 7.19 -5.04
CA ARG A 107 7.97 6.33 -5.15
C ARG A 107 9.13 7.01 -5.87
N ARG A 108 8.87 7.64 -7.02
CA ARG A 108 9.92 8.34 -7.79
C ARG A 108 10.49 9.52 -7.01
N GLU A 109 9.65 10.26 -6.32
CA GLU A 109 10.05 11.38 -5.46
C GLU A 109 10.91 10.89 -4.28
N ALA A 110 10.53 9.79 -3.64
CA ALA A 110 11.31 9.17 -2.57
C ALA A 110 12.70 8.70 -3.06
N THR A 111 12.78 8.09 -4.24
CA THR A 111 14.07 7.69 -4.85
C THR A 111 14.98 8.91 -5.06
N ARG A 112 14.46 9.97 -5.69
CA ARG A 112 15.21 11.22 -5.92
C ARG A 112 15.67 11.88 -4.62
N ALA A 113 14.82 11.89 -3.59
CA ALA A 113 15.16 12.44 -2.28
C ALA A 113 16.28 11.63 -1.60
N ASN A 114 16.23 10.30 -1.67
CA ASN A 114 17.24 9.41 -1.12
C ASN A 114 18.59 9.57 -1.84
N GLU A 115 18.60 9.67 -3.17
CA GLU A 115 19.80 9.95 -3.96
C GLU A 115 20.44 11.29 -3.56
N LYS A 116 19.62 12.35 -3.44
CA LYS A 116 20.08 13.67 -2.98
C LYS A 116 20.65 13.63 -1.56
N ALA A 117 20.00 12.90 -0.65
CA ALA A 117 20.48 12.75 0.73
C ALA A 117 21.83 12.01 0.79
N LYS A 118 22.00 10.93 0.00
CA LYS A 118 23.27 10.21 -0.11
C LYS A 118 24.38 11.08 -0.71
N ALA A 119 24.09 11.85 -1.76
CA ALA A 119 25.05 12.77 -2.36
C ALA A 119 25.51 13.83 -1.34
N LYS A 120 24.58 14.40 -0.57
CA LYS A 120 24.88 15.37 0.50
C LYS A 120 25.71 14.76 1.63
N ALA A 121 25.39 13.53 2.05
CA ALA A 121 26.16 12.82 3.08
C ALA A 121 27.60 12.55 2.61
N LYS A 122 27.79 12.09 1.37
CA LYS A 122 29.11 11.89 0.77
C LYS A 122 29.91 13.20 0.68
N GLN A 123 29.27 14.30 0.31
CA GLN A 123 29.91 15.62 0.27
C GLN A 123 30.34 16.09 1.66
N ALA A 124 29.49 15.91 2.67
CA ALA A 124 29.81 16.27 4.05
C ALA A 124 30.95 15.42 4.62
N GLU A 125 30.96 14.11 4.36
CA GLU A 125 32.05 13.21 4.76
C GLU A 125 33.37 13.62 4.10
N ASN A 126 33.37 13.90 2.79
CA ASN A 126 34.56 14.39 2.09
C ASN A 126 35.07 15.71 2.68
N ARG A 127 34.17 16.64 3.03
CA ARG A 127 34.55 17.91 3.67
C ARG A 127 35.16 17.71 5.05
N LEU A 128 34.59 16.82 5.87
CA LEU A 128 35.15 16.48 7.18
C LEU A 128 36.54 15.84 7.06
N ARG A 129 36.75 14.97 6.08
CA ARG A 129 38.08 14.37 5.81
C ARG A 129 39.11 15.43 5.44
N GLN A 130 38.74 16.45 4.66
CA GLN A 130 39.62 17.55 4.26
C GLN A 130 40.00 18.48 5.43
N LEU A 131 39.12 18.61 6.44
CA LEU A 131 39.36 19.44 7.63
C LEU A 131 40.14 18.73 8.74
N ARG A 132 40.39 17.43 8.60
CA ARG A 132 41.09 16.60 9.61
C ARG A 132 42.59 16.47 9.33
N ILE A 133 43.10 17.34 8.46
CA ILE A 133 44.52 17.51 8.10
C ILE A 133 45.11 18.58 9.03
#